data_AF-A0A3S4HXI7-F1
#
_entry.id   AF-A0A3S4HXI7-F1
#
_cell.length_a   1.000
_cell.length_b   1.000
_cell.length_c   1.000
_cell.angle_alpha   90.00
_cell.angle_beta   90.00
_cell.angle_gamma   90.00
#
_symmetry.space_group_name_H-M   'P 1'
#
loop_
_entity.id
_entity.type
_entity.pdbx_description
1 polymer ?
#
loop_
_entity_poly.entity_id
_entity_poly.type
_entity_poly.pdbx_seq_one_letter_code
_entity_poly.pdbx_strand_id
1 'polypeptide(L)'
;MRAWQSFDPSREKMIHLKIRNKDGDLQTVKIKPDVAAFNVGVNELALKLGFGLKASDSYNAEALHQLLGNDLRPEARPGGLGLANGWRNTRIIMKVVNTLARQIKDIWKNNQHHKDGGEPYKLAQRLAMLAHEIDAVPAWNCKSGKDRTGMMDSEIKREIISLHQTHMLSAPGSLPDSGGQKIFQKVLLNSGNLEIQKQNTGGAGNKVMKKFIARGAQSFLSKTSWG
;
A
#
# COMPACT_ATOMS: atom_id res chain seq x y z
N MET A 1 5.27 17.41 -8.52
CA MET A 1 6.10 16.99 -7.37
C MET A 1 6.78 15.68 -7.76
N ARG A 2 8.10 15.67 -7.93
CA ARG A 2 8.87 14.53 -8.49
C ARG A 2 9.98 14.11 -7.51
N ALA A 3 9.61 13.94 -6.22
CA ALA A 3 10.58 13.64 -5.16
C ALA A 3 11.28 12.28 -5.38
N TRP A 4 10.63 11.30 -6.01
CA TRP A 4 11.27 10.04 -6.36
C TRP A 4 12.26 10.18 -7.53
N GLN A 5 12.18 11.24 -8.34
CA GLN A 5 13.12 11.44 -9.45
C GLN A 5 14.53 11.81 -9.01
N SER A 6 14.73 12.18 -7.73
CA SER A 6 16.08 12.25 -7.16
C SER A 6 16.71 10.87 -6.95
N PHE A 7 15.90 9.80 -7.02
CA PHE A 7 16.28 8.38 -6.90
C PHE A 7 16.03 7.60 -8.21
N ASP A 8 15.76 8.30 -9.32
CA ASP A 8 15.40 7.71 -10.61
C ASP A 8 16.53 6.83 -11.18
N PRO A 9 16.29 5.53 -11.42
CA PRO A 9 17.28 4.63 -12.01
C PRO A 9 17.67 5.01 -13.46
N SER A 10 16.84 5.78 -14.19
CA SER A 10 17.16 6.28 -15.53
C SER A 10 18.24 7.37 -15.54
N ARG A 11 18.60 7.92 -14.36
CA ARG A 11 19.60 8.99 -14.22
C ARG A 11 21.02 8.51 -13.88
N GLU A 12 21.28 7.20 -13.91
CA GLU A 12 22.60 6.60 -13.60
C GLU A 12 23.26 7.08 -12.29
N LYS A 13 22.48 7.65 -11.36
CA LYS A 13 23.06 8.36 -10.22
C LYS A 13 23.38 7.36 -9.11
N MET A 14 24.59 6.82 -9.15
CA MET A 14 25.19 6.07 -8.05
C MET A 14 25.14 6.90 -6.77
N ILE A 15 24.47 6.38 -5.74
CA ILE A 15 24.48 6.93 -4.40
C ILE A 15 25.71 6.38 -3.69
N HIS A 16 26.54 7.26 -3.14
CA HIS A 16 27.71 6.90 -2.35
C HIS A 16 27.39 7.09 -0.87
N LEU A 17 27.20 5.99 -0.14
CA LEU A 17 26.97 6.02 1.30
C LEU A 17 28.27 5.71 2.04
N LYS A 18 28.56 6.50 3.07
CA LYS A 18 29.66 6.23 4.00
C LYS A 18 29.11 5.41 5.17
N ILE A 19 29.48 4.14 5.25
CA ILE A 19 29.07 3.23 6.33
C ILE A 19 30.29 2.80 7.13
N ARG A 20 30.13 2.51 8.42
CA ARG A 20 31.19 1.88 9.21
C ARG A 20 31.15 0.38 9.02
N ASN A 21 32.30 -0.24 8.79
CA ASN A 21 32.42 -1.70 8.81
C ASN A 21 32.41 -2.23 10.27
N LYS A 22 32.50 -3.55 10.42
CA LYS A 22 32.57 -4.23 11.73
C LYS A 22 33.76 -3.78 12.61
N ASP A 23 34.81 -3.24 11.99
CA ASP A 23 36.03 -2.79 12.65
C ASP A 23 35.98 -1.28 12.99
N GLY A 24 34.88 -0.60 12.62
CA GLY A 24 34.65 0.82 12.89
C GLY A 24 35.14 1.76 11.78
N ASP A 25 35.82 1.25 10.76
CA ASP A 25 36.37 2.04 9.66
C ASP A 25 35.29 2.52 8.70
N LEU A 26 35.44 3.75 8.22
CA LEU A 26 34.50 4.34 7.28
C LEU A 26 34.77 3.85 5.86
N GLN A 27 33.81 3.15 5.27
CA GLN A 27 33.86 2.64 3.91
C GLN A 27 32.80 3.31 3.04
N THR A 28 33.13 3.54 1.76
CA THR A 28 32.15 4.05 0.79
C THR A 28 31.49 2.89 0.06
N VAL A 29 30.19 2.73 0.26
CA VAL A 29 29.35 1.79 -0.49
C VAL A 29 28.62 2.52 -1.60
N LYS A 30 28.65 1.92 -2.79
CA LYS A 30 27.95 2.41 -3.97
C LYS A 30 26.60 1.71 -4.07
N ILE A 31 25.53 2.48 -4.22
CA ILE A 31 24.15 1.98 -4.29
C ILE A 31 23.48 2.57 -5.51
N LYS A 32 22.86 1.71 -6.31
CA LYS A 32 21.96 2.11 -7.39
C LYS A 32 20.57 1.56 -7.08
N PRO A 33 19.67 2.37 -6.48
CA PRO A 33 18.33 1.88 -6.18
C PRO A 33 17.54 1.68 -7.48
N ASP A 34 16.81 0.58 -7.56
CA ASP A 34 15.77 0.37 -8.56
C ASP A 34 14.41 0.67 -7.90
N VAL A 35 13.64 1.60 -8.47
CA VAL A 35 12.49 2.22 -7.79
C VAL A 35 11.26 2.24 -8.69
N ALA A 36 10.30 1.37 -8.38
CA ALA A 36 8.95 1.44 -8.94
C ALA A 36 8.10 2.44 -8.13
N ALA A 37 7.91 3.64 -8.68
CA ALA A 37 7.21 4.74 -7.99
C ALA A 37 5.72 4.83 -8.35
N PHE A 38 4.86 4.60 -7.36
CA PHE A 38 3.41 4.66 -7.53
C PHE A 38 2.79 5.92 -6.90
N ASN A 39 1.70 6.41 -7.50
CA ASN A 39 0.85 7.46 -6.97
C ASN A 39 -0.62 7.05 -7.07
N VAL A 40 -1.24 6.71 -5.94
CA VAL A 40 -2.63 6.25 -5.88
C VAL A 40 -3.49 7.32 -5.20
N GLY A 41 -4.47 7.85 -5.93
CA GLY A 41 -5.39 8.85 -5.42
C GLY A 41 -6.46 8.23 -4.52
N VAL A 42 -6.34 8.42 -3.20
CA VAL A 42 -7.25 7.83 -2.19
C VAL A 42 -8.20 8.86 -1.54
N ASN A 43 -8.22 10.10 -2.03
CA ASN A 43 -9.09 11.16 -1.49
C ASN A 43 -10.37 11.31 -2.33
N GLU A 44 -11.37 11.99 -1.77
CA GLU A 44 -12.66 12.17 -2.46
C GLU A 44 -12.53 12.91 -3.80
N LEU A 45 -11.60 13.87 -3.93
CA LEU A 45 -11.39 14.58 -5.19
C LEU A 45 -10.87 13.66 -6.31
N ALA A 46 -9.98 12.73 -5.99
CA ALA A 46 -9.50 11.73 -6.94
C ALA A 46 -10.58 10.69 -7.23
N LEU A 47 -11.20 10.12 -6.19
CA LEU A 47 -12.11 8.97 -6.32
C LEU A 47 -13.52 9.34 -6.80
N LYS A 48 -13.98 10.58 -6.59
CA LYS A 48 -15.31 11.05 -7.04
C LYS A 48 -15.25 12.01 -8.22
N LEU A 49 -14.23 12.88 -8.28
CA LEU A 49 -14.13 13.93 -9.31
C LEU A 49 -13.02 13.65 -10.34
N GLY A 50 -12.29 12.55 -10.21
CA GLY A 50 -11.24 12.16 -11.16
C GLY A 50 -10.00 13.05 -11.15
N PHE A 51 -9.83 13.92 -10.15
CA PHE A 51 -8.75 14.91 -10.15
C PHE A 51 -7.37 14.24 -10.06
N GLY A 52 -6.52 14.51 -11.06
CA GLY A 52 -5.15 14.01 -11.11
C GLY A 52 -4.98 12.55 -11.54
N LEU A 53 -6.06 11.81 -11.84
CA LEU A 53 -6.00 10.40 -12.19
C LEU A 53 -5.15 10.13 -13.43
N LYS A 54 -5.33 10.89 -14.52
CA LYS A 54 -4.53 10.72 -15.75
C LYS A 54 -3.02 10.86 -15.52
N ALA A 55 -2.62 11.82 -14.69
CA ALA A 55 -1.21 12.02 -14.35
C ALA A 55 -0.70 10.85 -13.49
N SER A 56 -1.47 10.44 -12.49
CA SER A 56 -1.15 9.28 -11.66
C SER A 56 -1.06 7.98 -12.47
N ASP A 57 -1.98 7.74 -13.41
CA ASP A 57 -1.99 6.56 -14.26
C ASP A 57 -0.76 6.50 -15.16
N SER A 58 -0.31 7.64 -15.71
CA SER A 58 0.92 7.68 -16.49
C SER A 58 2.14 7.23 -15.69
N TYR A 59 2.25 7.64 -14.42
CA TYR A 59 3.36 7.20 -13.55
C TYR A 59 3.19 5.75 -13.12
N ASN A 60 1.97 5.34 -12.78
CA ASN A 60 1.67 3.99 -12.33
C ASN A 60 1.88 2.97 -13.44
N ALA A 61 1.59 3.29 -14.70
CA ALA A 61 1.81 2.39 -15.83
C ALA A 61 3.30 2.01 -15.97
N GLU A 62 4.18 3.00 -15.90
CA GLU A 62 5.63 2.78 -15.95
C GLU A 62 6.11 1.92 -14.76
N ALA A 63 5.66 2.26 -13.54
CA ALA A 63 6.01 1.50 -12.33
C ALA A 63 5.43 0.07 -12.33
N LEU A 64 4.24 -0.14 -12.90
CA LEU A 64 3.64 -1.48 -13.08
C LEU A 64 4.50 -2.32 -14.03
N HIS A 65 5.01 -1.75 -15.11
CA HIS A 65 5.90 -2.47 -16.02
C HIS A 65 7.23 -2.85 -15.36
N GLN A 66 7.80 -1.98 -14.52
CA GLN A 66 8.99 -2.31 -13.73
C GLN A 66 8.72 -3.43 -12.71
N LEU A 67 7.58 -3.37 -12.02
CA LEU A 67 7.24 -4.31 -10.95
C LEU A 67 6.76 -5.68 -11.45
N LEU A 68 5.93 -5.70 -12.49
CA LEU A 68 5.18 -6.88 -12.97
C LEU A 68 5.52 -7.30 -14.41
N GLY A 69 6.40 -6.56 -15.10
CA GLY A 69 6.75 -6.78 -16.50
C GLY A 69 5.79 -6.15 -17.51
N ASN A 70 6.09 -6.34 -18.79
CA ASN A 70 5.37 -5.69 -19.90
C ASN A 70 3.94 -6.24 -20.11
N ASP A 71 3.69 -7.50 -19.75
CA ASP A 71 2.38 -8.13 -19.90
C ASP A 71 1.50 -7.94 -18.66
N LEU A 72 0.65 -6.92 -18.70
CA LEU A 72 -0.27 -6.56 -17.62
C LEU A 72 -1.63 -7.28 -17.69
N ARG A 73 -1.78 -8.32 -18.52
CA ARG A 73 -3.00 -9.16 -18.48
C ARG A 73 -3.09 -9.95 -17.16
N PRO A 74 -4.25 -10.02 -16.50
CA PRO A 74 -4.40 -10.67 -15.19
C PRO A 74 -3.89 -12.12 -15.10
N GLU A 75 -4.02 -12.87 -16.20
CA GLU A 75 -3.58 -14.25 -16.34
C GLU A 75 -2.08 -14.40 -16.65
N ALA A 76 -1.42 -13.33 -17.07
CA ALA A 76 0.01 -13.37 -17.38
C ALA A 76 0.83 -13.50 -16.09
N ARG A 77 1.83 -14.39 -16.11
CA ARG A 77 2.77 -14.53 -14.99
C ARG A 77 3.44 -13.17 -14.73
N PRO A 78 3.59 -12.75 -13.45
CA PRO A 78 4.33 -11.54 -13.14
C PRO A 78 5.79 -11.69 -13.61
N GLY A 79 6.32 -10.70 -14.31
CA GLY A 79 7.74 -10.53 -14.60
C GLY A 79 8.31 -9.34 -13.81
N GLY A 80 9.46 -8.80 -14.24
CA GLY A 80 10.08 -7.61 -13.63
C GLY A 80 10.71 -7.90 -12.26
N LEU A 81 10.70 -6.89 -11.37
CA LEU A 81 11.20 -7.03 -9.99
C LEU A 81 10.53 -8.19 -9.23
N GLY A 82 9.28 -8.53 -9.58
CA GLY A 82 8.49 -9.59 -8.94
C GLY A 82 9.09 -11.01 -8.99
N LEU A 83 10.12 -11.26 -9.81
CA LEU A 83 10.78 -12.57 -9.92
C LEU A 83 12.30 -12.54 -9.68
N ALA A 84 12.92 -11.36 -9.56
CA ALA A 84 14.37 -11.25 -9.54
C ALA A 84 15.01 -11.79 -8.24
N ASN A 85 14.25 -11.83 -7.14
CA ASN A 85 14.85 -11.96 -5.80
C ASN A 85 14.94 -13.38 -5.23
N GLY A 86 14.47 -14.43 -5.92
CA GLY A 86 14.85 -15.85 -5.74
C GLY A 86 14.84 -16.56 -4.35
N TRP A 87 14.77 -15.84 -3.23
CA TRP A 87 15.22 -16.32 -1.92
C TRP A 87 14.08 -16.85 -1.03
N ARG A 88 12.82 -16.59 -1.39
CA ARG A 88 11.61 -16.98 -0.63
C ARG A 88 10.67 -17.95 -1.36
N ASN A 89 11.24 -18.82 -2.20
CA ASN A 89 10.48 -19.60 -3.18
C ASN A 89 9.77 -20.85 -2.58
N THR A 90 8.85 -20.65 -1.62
CA THR A 90 7.93 -21.70 -1.16
C THR A 90 6.64 -21.69 -1.99
N ARG A 91 5.97 -22.85 -2.11
CA ARG A 91 4.68 -22.94 -2.85
C ARG A 91 3.63 -21.98 -2.30
N ILE A 92 3.64 -21.70 -0.99
CA ILE A 92 2.69 -20.80 -0.33
C ILE A 92 2.97 -19.35 -0.72
N ILE A 93 4.21 -18.89 -0.60
CA ILE A 93 4.60 -17.52 -0.97
C ILE A 93 4.33 -17.27 -2.45
N MET A 94 4.64 -18.22 -3.32
CA MET A 94 4.33 -18.10 -4.74
C MET A 94 2.83 -18.02 -5.04
N LYS A 95 1.98 -18.67 -4.23
CA LYS A 95 0.52 -18.52 -4.36
C LYS A 95 0.10 -17.09 -4.01
N VAL A 96 0.58 -16.55 -2.90
CA VAL A 96 0.29 -15.17 -2.46
C VAL A 96 0.78 -14.15 -3.50
N VAL A 97 2.03 -14.27 -3.96
CA VAL A 97 2.61 -13.40 -5.00
C VAL A 97 1.77 -13.42 -6.28
N ASN A 98 1.42 -14.61 -6.78
CA ASN A 98 0.61 -14.73 -8.00
C ASN A 98 -0.80 -14.16 -7.80
N THR A 99 -1.42 -14.37 -6.64
CA THR A 99 -2.73 -13.79 -6.33
C THR A 99 -2.66 -12.26 -6.26
N LEU A 100 -1.68 -11.68 -5.57
CA LEU A 100 -1.50 -10.22 -5.50
C LEU A 100 -1.23 -9.62 -6.88
N ALA A 101 -0.33 -10.22 -7.66
CA ALA A 101 -0.03 -9.78 -9.01
C ALA A 101 -1.28 -9.78 -9.90
N ARG A 102 -2.07 -10.87 -9.86
CA ARG A 102 -3.34 -10.95 -10.58
C ARG A 102 -4.32 -9.87 -10.12
N GLN A 103 -4.50 -9.70 -8.81
CA GLN A 103 -5.41 -8.68 -8.27
C GLN A 103 -4.99 -7.26 -8.68
N ILE A 104 -3.69 -6.94 -8.67
CA ILE A 104 -3.18 -5.65 -9.12
C ILE A 104 -3.50 -5.43 -10.61
N LYS A 105 -3.23 -6.44 -11.46
CA LYS A 105 -3.55 -6.38 -12.89
C LYS A 105 -5.05 -6.26 -13.15
N ASP A 106 -5.89 -6.97 -12.39
CA ASP A 106 -7.35 -6.87 -12.45
C ASP A 106 -7.86 -5.48 -12.04
N ILE A 107 -7.33 -4.93 -10.94
CA ILE A 107 -7.66 -3.57 -10.47
C ILE A 107 -7.30 -2.55 -11.55
N TRP A 108 -6.09 -2.67 -12.12
CA TRP A 108 -5.58 -1.79 -13.16
C TRP A 108 -6.40 -1.87 -14.45
N LYS A 109 -6.60 -3.07 -15.00
CA LYS A 109 -7.36 -3.32 -16.23
C LYS A 109 -8.77 -2.75 -16.17
N ASN A 110 -9.39 -2.84 -15.00
CA ASN A 110 -10.78 -2.41 -14.79
C ASN A 110 -10.90 -0.99 -14.21
N ASN A 111 -9.79 -0.25 -14.07
CA ASN A 111 -9.73 1.08 -13.45
C ASN A 111 -10.41 1.13 -12.06
N GLN A 112 -10.32 0.04 -11.30
CA GLN A 112 -10.98 -0.05 -9.98
C GLN A 112 -10.34 0.88 -8.95
N HIS A 113 -9.09 1.30 -9.17
CA HIS A 113 -8.39 2.29 -8.35
C HIS A 113 -8.89 3.73 -8.57
N HIS A 114 -9.73 3.97 -9.57
CA HIS A 114 -10.41 5.26 -9.76
C HIS A 114 -11.69 5.39 -8.94
N LYS A 115 -12.13 4.32 -8.27
CA LYS A 115 -13.38 4.25 -7.53
C LYS A 115 -13.12 3.77 -6.12
N ASP A 116 -13.76 4.44 -5.15
CA ASP A 116 -13.71 4.03 -3.74
C ASP A 116 -14.19 2.58 -3.59
N GLY A 117 -15.46 2.32 -3.94
CA GLY A 117 -16.04 0.98 -3.87
C GLY A 117 -15.98 0.35 -2.47
N GLY A 118 -15.85 1.16 -1.41
CA GLY A 118 -15.72 0.70 -0.03
C GLY A 118 -14.30 0.30 0.38
N GLU A 119 -13.32 0.41 -0.53
CA GLU A 119 -11.94 -0.01 -0.30
C GLU A 119 -10.97 0.97 -1.01
N PRO A 120 -10.84 2.23 -0.55
CA PRO A 120 -10.13 3.28 -1.29
C PRO A 120 -8.61 3.02 -1.44
N TYR A 121 -8.04 2.14 -0.63
CA TYR A 121 -6.61 1.79 -0.66
C TYR A 121 -6.30 0.53 -1.45
N LYS A 122 -7.28 -0.08 -2.15
CA LYS A 122 -7.16 -1.43 -2.73
C LYS A 122 -5.90 -1.67 -3.55
N LEU A 123 -5.56 -0.73 -4.44
CA LEU A 123 -4.35 -0.83 -5.26
C LEU A 123 -3.09 -0.64 -4.42
N ALA A 124 -3.04 0.43 -3.62
CA ALA A 124 -1.87 0.78 -2.83
C ALA A 124 -1.49 -0.29 -1.80
N GLN A 125 -2.49 -0.87 -1.12
CA GLN A 125 -2.31 -1.96 -0.17
C GLN A 125 -1.68 -3.18 -0.85
N ARG A 126 -2.22 -3.61 -1.99
CA ARG A 126 -1.73 -4.80 -2.72
C ARG A 126 -0.34 -4.59 -3.29
N LEU A 127 -0.02 -3.38 -3.75
CA LEU A 127 1.34 -3.03 -4.18
C LEU A 127 2.34 -3.16 -3.03
N ALA A 128 2.01 -2.63 -1.85
CA ALA A 128 2.90 -2.71 -0.68
C ALA A 128 3.07 -4.14 -0.19
N MET A 129 1.99 -4.94 -0.17
CA MET A 129 2.06 -6.35 0.18
C MET A 129 2.87 -7.15 -0.83
N LEU A 130 2.65 -6.94 -2.14
CA LEU A 130 3.43 -7.63 -3.17
C LEU A 130 4.91 -7.32 -3.04
N ALA A 131 5.27 -6.05 -2.86
CA ALA A 131 6.65 -5.63 -2.65
C ALA A 131 7.29 -6.36 -1.46
N HIS A 132 6.58 -6.50 -0.34
CA HIS A 132 7.06 -7.27 0.81
C HIS A 132 7.27 -8.76 0.49
N GLU A 133 6.33 -9.39 -0.21
CA GLU A 133 6.40 -10.83 -0.53
C GLU A 133 7.54 -11.16 -1.50
N ILE A 134 7.91 -10.23 -2.38
CA ILE A 134 9.03 -10.38 -3.34
C ILE A 134 10.37 -9.86 -2.79
N ASP A 135 10.44 -9.58 -1.48
CA ASP A 135 11.65 -9.07 -0.80
C ASP A 135 12.14 -7.71 -1.30
N ALA A 136 11.24 -6.92 -1.89
CA ALA A 136 11.46 -5.50 -2.11
C ALA A 136 11.16 -4.71 -0.83
N VAL A 137 11.63 -3.46 -0.75
CA VAL A 137 11.36 -2.57 0.38
C VAL A 137 10.14 -1.69 0.07
N PRO A 138 8.94 -2.00 0.60
CA PRO A 138 7.79 -1.12 0.43
C PRO A 138 7.98 0.15 1.25
N ALA A 139 7.79 1.31 0.60
CA ALA A 139 7.75 2.60 1.26
C ALA A 139 6.53 3.38 0.78
N TRP A 140 5.75 3.94 1.71
CA TRP A 140 4.55 4.71 1.38
C TRP A 140 4.46 5.96 2.25
N ASN A 141 3.98 7.05 1.65
CA ASN A 141 3.64 8.25 2.37
C ASN A 141 2.47 8.98 1.71
N CYS A 142 1.89 9.91 2.45
CA CYS A 142 1.07 10.96 1.90
C CYS A 142 1.78 12.30 2.14
N LYS A 143 1.23 13.41 1.62
CA LYS A 143 1.85 14.75 1.75
C LYS A 143 2.39 15.08 3.15
N SER A 144 1.66 14.70 4.20
CA SER A 144 2.02 15.01 5.59
C SER A 144 2.43 13.81 6.42
N GLY A 145 2.51 12.60 5.83
CA GLY A 145 2.91 11.37 6.54
C GLY A 145 1.97 10.90 7.66
N LYS A 146 0.77 11.48 7.79
CA LYS A 146 -0.14 11.26 8.94
C LYS A 146 -1.39 10.48 8.55
N ASP A 147 -2.50 11.16 8.25
CA ASP A 147 -3.83 10.54 8.21
C ASP A 147 -3.95 9.43 7.16
N ARG A 148 -3.61 9.71 5.89
CA ARG A 148 -3.68 8.73 4.80
C ARG A 148 -2.58 7.67 4.87
N THR A 149 -1.42 8.05 5.40
CA THR A 149 -0.30 7.13 5.63
C THR A 149 -0.66 6.11 6.70
N GLY A 150 -1.19 6.56 7.84
CA GLY A 150 -1.60 5.69 8.93
C GLY A 150 -2.83 4.84 8.58
N MET A 151 -3.75 5.37 7.77
CA MET A 151 -4.85 4.55 7.25
C MET A 151 -4.34 3.44 6.33
N MET A 152 -3.44 3.75 5.39
CA MET A 152 -2.82 2.74 4.52
C MET A 152 -2.04 1.69 5.32
N ASP A 153 -1.25 2.13 6.30
CA ASP A 153 -0.54 1.24 7.23
C ASP A 153 -1.49 0.30 7.97
N SER A 154 -2.62 0.84 8.46
CA SER A 154 -3.64 0.04 9.17
C SER A 154 -4.31 -0.98 8.25
N GLU A 155 -4.59 -0.62 7.00
CA GLU A 155 -5.15 -1.54 6.00
C GLU A 155 -4.17 -2.67 5.66
N ILE A 156 -2.89 -2.36 5.48
CA ILE A 156 -1.86 -3.37 5.20
C ILE A 156 -1.73 -4.34 6.38
N LYS A 157 -1.60 -3.81 7.60
CA LYS A 157 -1.49 -4.63 8.82
C LYS A 157 -2.72 -5.51 9.03
N ARG A 158 -3.93 -4.98 8.82
CA ARG A 158 -5.17 -5.77 8.89
C ARG A 158 -5.10 -6.96 7.94
N GLU A 159 -4.79 -6.72 6.67
CA GLU A 159 -4.80 -7.75 5.63
C GLU A 159 -3.72 -8.80 5.86
N ILE A 160 -2.51 -8.40 6.31
CA ILE A 160 -1.43 -9.34 6.66
C ILE A 160 -1.84 -10.23 7.84
N ILE A 161 -2.47 -9.66 8.87
CA ILE A 161 -2.97 -10.46 10.01
C ILE A 161 -4.06 -11.43 9.54
N SER A 162 -5.01 -10.98 8.72
CA SER A 162 -6.04 -11.83 8.14
C SER A 162 -5.46 -12.95 7.27
N LEU A 163 -4.46 -12.64 6.44
CA LEU A 163 -3.74 -13.62 5.63
C LEU A 163 -3.02 -14.64 6.50
N HIS A 164 -2.37 -14.21 7.59
CA HIS A 164 -1.70 -15.11 8.53
C HIS A 164 -2.69 -16.06 9.20
N GLN A 165 -3.88 -15.58 9.56
CA GLN A 165 -4.91 -16.37 10.25
C GLN A 165 -5.69 -17.33 9.33
N THR A 166 -5.94 -16.92 8.08
CA THR A 166 -6.85 -17.64 7.16
C THR A 166 -6.15 -18.28 5.98
N HIS A 167 -4.87 -17.93 5.74
CA HIS A 167 -4.10 -18.29 4.55
C HIS A 167 -4.76 -17.87 3.22
N MET A 168 -5.63 -16.85 3.27
CA MET A 168 -6.34 -16.31 2.12
C MET A 168 -6.25 -14.78 2.09
N LEU A 169 -6.14 -14.24 0.87
CA LEU A 169 -6.23 -12.80 0.60
C LEU A 169 -7.68 -12.41 0.31
N SER A 170 -8.08 -11.24 0.77
CA SER A 170 -9.37 -10.63 0.46
C SER A 170 -9.45 -10.27 -1.02
N ALA A 171 -10.63 -10.46 -1.62
CA ALA A 171 -10.88 -10.05 -2.99
C ALA A 171 -10.92 -8.51 -3.11
N PRO A 172 -10.50 -7.92 -4.25
CA PRO A 172 -10.68 -6.48 -4.47
C PRO A 172 -12.15 -6.08 -4.36
N GLY A 173 -12.42 -5.02 -3.60
CA GLY A 173 -13.76 -4.49 -3.33
C GLY A 173 -14.54 -5.23 -2.24
N SER A 174 -13.99 -6.31 -1.64
CA SER A 174 -14.67 -6.98 -0.53
C SER A 174 -14.49 -6.19 0.76
N LEU A 175 -15.59 -5.91 1.46
CA LEU A 175 -15.53 -5.34 2.80
C LEU A 175 -15.05 -6.40 3.80
N PRO A 176 -14.29 -5.99 4.84
CA PRO A 176 -13.90 -6.91 5.91
C PRO A 176 -15.14 -7.45 6.62
N ASP A 177 -15.12 -8.75 6.91
CA ASP A 177 -16.10 -9.40 7.78
C ASP A 177 -15.98 -8.91 9.25
N SER A 178 -16.80 -9.44 10.15
CA SER A 178 -16.77 -9.02 11.56
C SER A 178 -15.41 -9.24 12.25
N GLY A 179 -14.66 -10.28 11.84
CA GLY A 179 -13.32 -10.55 12.35
C GLY A 179 -12.32 -9.53 11.83
N GLY A 180 -12.33 -9.29 10.52
CA GLY A 180 -11.52 -8.28 9.84
C GLY A 180 -11.77 -6.87 10.36
N GLN A 181 -13.02 -6.51 10.68
CA GLN A 181 -13.36 -5.22 11.30
C GLN A 181 -12.76 -5.08 12.70
N LYS A 182 -12.80 -6.14 13.52
CA LYS A 182 -12.18 -6.15 14.85
C LYS A 182 -10.65 -6.02 14.77
N ILE A 183 -10.03 -6.74 13.84
CA ILE A 183 -8.58 -6.61 13.57
C ILE A 183 -8.27 -5.17 13.16
N PHE A 184 -9.04 -4.63 12.22
CA PHE A 184 -8.86 -3.27 11.73
C PHE A 184 -8.93 -2.24 12.86
N GLN A 185 -9.96 -2.32 13.71
CA GLN A 185 -10.12 -1.43 14.87
C GLN A 185 -8.93 -1.52 15.83
N LYS A 186 -8.46 -2.74 16.14
CA LYS A 186 -7.30 -2.94 17.02
C LYS A 186 -6.03 -2.36 16.42
N VAL A 187 -5.76 -2.61 15.14
CA VAL A 187 -4.61 -2.06 14.43
C VAL A 187 -4.67 -0.53 14.40
N LEU A 188 -5.81 0.04 14.06
CA LEU A 188 -5.98 1.48 13.92
C LEU A 188 -5.74 2.23 15.24
N LEU A 189 -6.07 1.60 16.37
CA LEU A 189 -5.91 2.17 17.71
C LEU A 189 -4.53 1.91 18.34
N ASN A 190 -3.85 0.81 17.99
CA ASN A 190 -2.69 0.32 18.76
C ASN A 190 -1.42 0.08 17.93
N SER A 191 -1.33 0.59 16.69
CA SER A 191 -0.21 0.28 15.78
C SER A 191 0.79 1.42 15.54
N GLY A 192 0.82 2.44 16.41
CA GLY A 192 1.77 3.56 16.34
C GLY A 192 1.24 4.82 15.61
N ASN A 193 0.11 4.69 14.91
CA ASN A 193 -0.43 5.76 14.07
C ASN A 193 -0.93 6.97 14.89
N LEU A 194 -1.45 6.74 16.10
CA LEU A 194 -1.91 7.83 16.98
C LEU A 194 -0.73 8.59 17.61
N GLU A 195 0.38 7.90 17.85
CA GLU A 195 1.63 8.45 18.37
C GLU A 195 2.28 9.36 17.34
N ILE A 196 2.41 8.89 16.08
CA ILE A 196 2.90 9.71 14.96
C ILE A 196 2.06 10.99 14.83
N GLN A 197 0.74 10.86 14.96
CA GLN A 197 -0.16 12.01 14.92
C GLN A 197 0.07 12.97 16.09
N LYS A 198 0.12 12.45 17.32
CA LYS A 198 0.38 13.25 18.52
C LYS A 198 1.70 14.00 18.41
N GLN A 199 2.78 13.34 17.99
CA GLN A 199 4.09 13.96 17.82
C GLN A 199 4.09 15.11 16.81
N ASN A 200 3.27 15.01 15.76
CA ASN A 200 3.22 16.01 14.69
C ASN A 200 2.18 17.12 14.89
N THR A 201 1.16 16.94 15.74
CA THR A 201 0.06 17.91 15.89
C THR A 201 -0.26 18.29 17.34
N GLY A 202 0.43 17.75 18.34
CA GLY A 202 0.18 18.02 19.76
C GLY A 202 -1.05 17.31 20.34
N GLY A 203 -2.01 16.90 19.50
CA GLY A 203 -3.17 16.09 19.87
C GLY A 203 -3.20 14.72 19.17
N ALA A 204 -3.71 13.70 19.86
CA ALA A 204 -4.03 12.40 19.26
C ALA A 204 -5.42 12.48 18.59
N GLY A 205 -5.53 12.12 17.30
CA GLY A 205 -6.84 12.04 16.66
C GLY A 205 -6.79 11.98 15.15
N ASN A 206 -7.18 10.85 14.56
CA ASN A 206 -7.13 10.62 13.12
C ASN A 206 -8.37 11.22 12.42
N LYS A 207 -8.16 12.08 11.40
CA LYS A 207 -9.27 12.71 10.65
C LYS A 207 -10.14 11.68 9.92
N VAL A 208 -9.57 10.52 9.57
CA VAL A 208 -10.28 9.39 8.96
C VAL A 208 -11.12 8.64 9.99
N MET A 209 -10.61 8.45 11.22
CA MET A 209 -11.35 7.84 12.34
C MET A 209 -12.63 8.60 12.70
N LYS A 210 -12.61 9.94 12.68
CA LYS A 210 -13.81 10.74 12.95
C LYS A 210 -14.97 10.41 12.00
N LYS A 211 -14.68 10.09 10.73
CA LYS A 211 -15.70 9.64 9.75
C LYS A 211 -16.17 8.19 10.02
N PHE A 212 -15.28 7.31 10.50
CA PHE A 212 -15.62 5.92 10.81
C PHE A 212 -16.51 5.80 12.06
N ILE A 213 -16.19 6.55 13.13
CA ILE A 213 -17.02 6.65 14.34
C ILE A 213 -18.38 7.27 14.02
N ALA A 214 -18.43 8.32 13.19
CA ALA A 214 -19.69 8.94 12.76
C ALA A 214 -20.60 7.95 11.99
N ARG A 215 -20.03 7.07 11.16
CA ARG A 215 -20.77 6.01 10.45
C ARG A 215 -21.17 4.84 11.34
N GLY A 216 -20.31 4.44 12.29
CA GLY A 216 -20.63 3.41 13.28
C GLY A 216 -21.74 3.85 14.25
N ALA A 217 -21.73 5.12 14.67
CA ALA A 217 -22.79 5.69 15.50
C ALA A 217 -24.15 5.77 14.77
N GLN A 218 -24.15 6.03 13.45
CA GLN A 218 -25.38 5.98 12.65
C GLN A 218 -25.97 4.56 12.54
N SER A 219 -25.13 3.51 12.49
CA SER A 219 -25.63 2.13 12.51
C SER A 219 -26.14 1.66 13.88
N PHE A 220 -25.74 2.33 14.96
CA PHE A 220 -26.19 2.02 16.31
C PHE A 220 -27.48 2.78 16.66
N LEU A 221 -27.62 4.01 16.16
CA LEU A 221 -28.81 4.84 16.38
C LEU A 221 -30.01 4.48 15.48
N SER A 222 -29.81 3.74 14.39
CA SER A 222 -30.93 3.24 13.56
C SER A 222 -31.55 1.93 14.07
N LYS A 223 -31.01 1.33 15.15
CA LYS A 223 -31.52 0.09 15.76
C LYS A 223 -32.19 0.31 17.13
N THR A 224 -32.35 1.55 17.59
CA THR A 224 -32.98 1.85 18.89
C THR A 224 -34.07 2.92 18.80
N SER A 225 -34.69 3.11 17.64
CA SER A 225 -35.94 3.87 17.55
C SER A 225 -36.97 3.01 16.82
N TRP A 226 -38.06 2.72 17.54
CA TRP A 226 -39.44 2.40 17.11
C TRP A 226 -40.01 1.24 17.94
N GLY A 227 -40.95 1.59 18.83
CA GLY A 227 -42.12 0.79 19.21
C GLY A 227 -41.88 -0.41 20.11
#